data_AF-A0A1V4TLI8-F1
#
_entry.id   AF-A0A1V4TLI8-F1
#
_cell.length_a   1.000
_cell.length_b   1.000
_cell.length_c   1.000
_cell.angle_alpha   90.00
_cell.angle_beta   90.00
_cell.angle_gamma   90.00
#
_symmetry.space_group_name_H-M   'P 1'
#
loop_
_entity.id
_entity.type
_entity.pdbx_description
1 polymer ?
#
loop_
_entity_poly.entity_id
_entity_poly.type
_entity_poly.pdbx_seq_one_letter_code
_entity_poly.pdbx_strand_id
1 'polypeptide(L)'
;MPTIKGVHFQPIAYFGRVPISPKDEDRVTIPDLLRAIEEQTNGELRVDNFIPTSCSNVHCDAKSMSVVMEDGSLFPLTSRAFGPPKDTSSVATKTRKEISDLWRFIEDSLIVEEDDGKQNEWGDFVDRAKTHYLTVSMMAFQDAWTSETERFRNCCIHTVTPDGKLIPFCLFNINSMEGKTLYRHEMWAKYSENR
;
A
#
# COMPACT_ATOMS: atom_id res chain seq x y z
N MET A 1 -17.09 0.08 15.73
CA MET A 1 -16.23 0.13 14.53
C MET A 1 -15.48 1.46 14.52
N PRO A 2 -14.16 1.50 14.21
CA PRO A 2 -13.43 2.76 14.13
C PRO A 2 -13.90 3.61 12.95
N THR A 3 -13.95 4.94 13.13
CA THR A 3 -14.32 5.89 12.07
C THR A 3 -13.33 5.89 10.91
N ILE A 4 -12.04 5.68 11.21
CA ILE A 4 -10.95 5.58 10.24
C ILE A 4 -10.44 4.14 10.25
N LYS A 5 -10.56 3.43 9.12
CA LYS A 5 -10.07 2.05 8.95
C LYS A 5 -8.65 1.96 8.42
N GLY A 6 -8.14 3.05 7.85
CA GLY A 6 -6.77 3.07 7.40
C GLY A 6 -6.26 4.44 6.99
N VAL A 7 -4.93 4.52 6.96
CA VAL A 7 -4.16 5.66 6.51
C VAL A 7 -3.19 5.17 5.45
N HIS A 8 -3.18 5.83 4.29
CA HIS A 8 -2.25 5.54 3.21
C HIS A 8 -1.34 6.75 2.97
N PHE A 9 -0.05 6.55 3.11
CA PHE A 9 0.95 7.56 2.84
C PHE A 9 1.50 7.40 1.42
N GLN A 10 1.52 8.49 0.68
CA GLN A 10 2.14 8.54 -0.63
C GLN A 10 3.35 9.48 -0.56
N PRO A 11 4.57 8.97 -0.30
CA PRO A 11 5.78 9.75 -0.47
C PRO A 11 5.81 10.44 -1.83
N ILE A 12 6.36 11.65 -1.84
CA ILE A 12 6.46 12.46 -3.05
C ILE A 12 7.32 11.74 -4.09
N ALA A 13 6.86 11.77 -5.34
CA ALA A 13 7.61 11.30 -6.50
C ALA A 13 7.51 12.36 -7.59
N TYR A 14 8.64 12.67 -8.23
CA TYR A 14 8.75 13.80 -9.16
C TYR A 14 8.52 13.35 -10.60
N PHE A 15 7.27 13.37 -11.04
CA PHE A 15 6.90 13.15 -12.44
C PHE A 15 5.96 14.26 -12.97
N GLY A 16 5.99 14.52 -14.27
CA GLY A 16 5.16 15.55 -14.91
C GLY A 16 5.84 16.92 -15.02
N ARG A 17 5.20 17.98 -14.54
CA ARG A 17 5.74 19.35 -14.62
C ARG A 17 6.40 19.74 -13.31
N VAL A 18 7.63 19.30 -13.11
CA VAL A 18 8.45 19.62 -11.94
C VAL A 18 9.59 20.53 -12.40
N PRO A 19 9.54 21.85 -12.09
CA PRO A 19 10.55 22.80 -12.59
C PRO A 19 11.84 22.81 -11.77
N ILE A 20 11.85 22.18 -10.60
CA ILE A 20 12.96 22.19 -9.65
C ILE A 20 13.48 20.77 -9.48
N SER A 21 14.78 20.58 -9.65
CA SER A 21 15.41 19.30 -9.31
C SER A 21 15.39 19.10 -7.79
N PRO A 22 14.85 17.98 -7.31
CA PRO A 22 14.76 17.71 -5.88
C PRO A 22 16.14 17.46 -5.27
N LYS A 23 16.30 17.85 -4.02
CA LYS A 23 17.45 17.49 -3.18
C LYS A 23 17.13 16.26 -2.34
N ASP A 24 18.13 15.73 -1.66
CA ASP A 24 17.96 14.57 -0.79
C ASP A 24 17.03 14.88 0.40
N GLU A 25 17.05 16.11 0.92
CA GLU A 25 16.19 16.54 2.03
C GLU A 25 14.71 16.69 1.65
N ASP A 26 14.42 16.82 0.35
CA ASP A 26 13.04 16.91 -0.15
C ASP A 26 12.38 15.53 -0.25
N ARG A 27 13.12 14.46 0.05
CA ARG A 27 12.71 13.07 -0.15
C ARG A 27 12.44 12.36 1.17
N VAL A 28 11.51 11.42 1.10
CA VAL A 28 11.19 10.52 2.21
C VAL A 28 11.27 9.10 1.71
N THR A 29 12.14 8.29 2.30
CA THR A 29 12.23 6.86 1.98
C THR A 29 11.22 6.05 2.80
N ILE A 30 11.03 4.78 2.44
CA ILE A 30 10.20 3.87 3.23
C ILE A 30 10.72 3.81 4.68
N PRO A 31 12.01 3.54 4.95
CA PRO A 31 12.53 3.55 6.31
C PRO A 31 12.33 4.85 7.09
N ASP A 32 12.43 6.02 6.44
CA ASP A 32 12.24 7.32 7.11
C ASP A 32 10.82 7.46 7.63
N LEU A 33 9.82 7.18 6.79
CA LEU A 33 8.43 7.24 7.19
C LEU A 33 8.09 6.20 8.26
N LEU A 34 8.61 4.98 8.17
CA LEU A 34 8.36 3.96 9.19
C LEU A 34 8.93 4.36 10.56
N ARG A 35 10.13 4.96 10.60
CA ARG A 35 10.71 5.51 11.84
C ARG A 35 9.90 6.67 12.39
N ALA A 36 9.46 7.58 11.52
CA ALA A 36 8.62 8.70 11.94
C ALA A 36 7.28 8.24 12.54
N ILE A 37 6.67 7.18 11.99
CA ILE A 37 5.46 6.57 12.54
C ILE A 37 5.73 5.95 13.92
N GLU A 38 6.83 5.19 14.06
CA GLU A 38 7.19 4.58 15.35
C GLU A 38 7.45 5.63 16.43
N GLU A 39 8.15 6.71 16.09
CA GLU A 39 8.39 7.83 17.00
C GLU A 39 7.09 8.55 17.37
N GLN A 40 6.26 8.91 16.39
CA GLN A 40 4.99 9.60 16.61
C GLN A 40 4.01 8.79 17.46
N THR A 41 4.02 7.46 17.31
CA THR A 41 3.15 6.54 18.06
C THR A 41 3.78 6.04 19.36
N ASN A 42 4.93 6.59 19.76
CA ASN A 42 5.67 6.17 20.96
C ASN A 42 5.87 4.64 21.03
N GLY A 43 6.17 4.02 19.89
CA GLY A 43 6.44 2.58 19.77
C GLY A 43 5.21 1.67 19.68
N GLU A 44 3.99 2.21 19.66
CA GLU A 44 2.77 1.40 19.48
C GLU A 44 2.71 0.74 18.10
N LEU A 45 3.12 1.46 17.04
CA LEU A 45 3.37 0.89 15.72
C LEU A 45 4.88 0.84 15.46
N ARG A 46 5.47 -0.35 15.61
CA ARG A 46 6.90 -0.54 15.42
C ARG A 46 7.26 -0.70 13.95
N VAL A 47 8.48 -0.32 13.58
CA VAL A 47 9.01 -0.55 12.21
C VAL A 47 8.88 -2.03 11.80
N ASP A 48 9.01 -2.94 12.76
CA ASP A 48 8.92 -4.38 12.53
C ASP A 48 7.49 -4.89 12.27
N ASN A 49 6.46 -4.09 12.56
CA ASN A 49 5.07 -4.41 12.23
C ASN A 49 4.76 -4.21 10.74
N PHE A 50 5.63 -3.53 10.00
CA PHE A 50 5.45 -3.26 8.58
C PHE A 50 6.10 -4.32 7.70
N ILE A 51 5.29 -4.88 6.79
CA ILE A 51 5.69 -5.86 5.79
C ILE A 51 5.40 -5.33 4.37
N PRO A 52 6.18 -5.72 3.34
CA PRO A 52 5.87 -5.38 1.96
C PRO A 52 4.62 -6.13 1.48
N THR A 53 3.91 -5.58 0.49
CA THR A 53 2.84 -6.34 -0.17
C THR A 53 3.45 -7.33 -1.14
N SER A 54 3.05 -8.59 -1.03
CA SER A 54 3.59 -9.71 -1.81
C SER A 54 3.52 -9.55 -3.35
N CYS A 55 2.66 -8.65 -3.84
CA CYS A 55 2.41 -8.43 -5.26
C CYS A 55 3.49 -7.60 -5.96
N SER A 56 4.03 -6.59 -5.28
CA SER A 56 5.01 -5.67 -5.87
C SER A 56 6.42 -5.95 -5.36
N ASN A 57 7.42 -5.26 -5.90
CA ASN A 57 8.77 -5.33 -5.35
C ASN A 57 8.78 -4.80 -3.89
N VAL A 58 9.59 -5.40 -3.01
CA VAL A 58 9.69 -5.02 -1.59
C VAL A 58 10.11 -3.56 -1.35
N HIS A 59 10.68 -2.90 -2.35
CA HIS A 59 11.04 -1.48 -2.30
C HIS A 59 9.93 -0.54 -2.78
N CYS A 60 8.77 -1.07 -3.18
CA CYS A 60 7.65 -0.27 -3.66
C CYS A 60 6.70 0.15 -2.55
N ASP A 61 6.52 -0.66 -1.52
CA ASP A 61 5.44 -0.45 -0.56
C ASP A 61 5.72 -1.09 0.80
N ALA A 62 4.96 -0.66 1.80
CA ALA A 62 4.95 -1.25 3.13
C ALA A 62 3.55 -1.09 3.75
N LYS A 63 3.11 -2.08 4.52
CA LYS A 63 1.84 -2.05 5.24
C LYS A 63 1.95 -2.68 6.62
N SER A 64 1.16 -2.15 7.55
CA SER A 64 0.89 -2.70 8.87
C SER A 64 -0.62 -2.81 9.06
N MET A 65 -1.04 -3.88 9.72
CA MET A 65 -2.43 -4.08 10.10
C MET A 65 -2.49 -4.39 11.60
N SER A 66 -3.40 -3.72 12.30
CA SER A 66 -3.61 -3.91 13.73
C SER A 66 -5.09 -4.01 14.06
N VAL A 67 -5.45 -4.79 15.07
CA VAL A 67 -6.76 -4.72 15.72
C VAL A 67 -6.74 -3.54 16.67
N VAL A 68 -7.77 -2.71 16.61
CA VAL A 68 -7.98 -1.60 17.57
C VAL A 68 -8.68 -2.19 18.78
N MET A 69 -8.02 -2.24 19.93
CA MET A 69 -8.54 -2.79 21.19
C MET A 69 -9.56 -1.85 21.84
N GLU A 70 -10.26 -2.30 22.89
CA GLU A 70 -11.30 -1.50 23.57
C GLU A 70 -10.74 -0.26 24.28
N ASP A 71 -9.54 -0.37 24.82
CA ASP A 71 -8.79 0.74 25.42
C ASP A 71 -8.18 1.69 24.39
N GLY A 72 -8.39 1.41 23.09
CA GLY A 72 -7.85 2.17 21.97
C GLY A 72 -6.45 1.73 21.52
N SER A 73 -5.81 0.80 22.23
CA SER A 73 -4.49 0.30 21.87
C SER A 73 -4.49 -0.50 20.56
N LEU A 74 -3.35 -0.55 19.89
CA LEU A 74 -3.19 -1.31 18.65
C LEU A 74 -2.52 -2.66 18.89
N PHE A 75 -3.25 -3.75 18.64
CA PHE A 75 -2.69 -5.10 18.62
C PHE A 75 -2.22 -5.47 17.21
N PRO A 76 -0.91 -5.66 16.95
CA PRO A 76 -0.40 -5.88 15.60
C PRO A 76 -0.74 -7.28 15.06
N LEU A 77 -1.27 -7.33 13.84
CA LEU A 77 -1.51 -8.57 13.08
C LEU A 77 -0.40 -8.87 12.06
N THR A 78 0.49 -7.90 11.81
CA THR A 78 1.62 -8.04 10.90
C THR A 78 2.94 -7.86 11.65
N SER A 79 3.93 -8.70 11.29
CA SER A 79 5.30 -8.59 11.77
C SER A 79 6.26 -9.22 10.76
N ARG A 80 7.44 -8.61 10.58
CA ARG A 80 8.53 -9.20 9.78
C ARG A 80 9.03 -10.52 10.34
N ALA A 81 8.89 -10.74 11.64
CA ALA A 81 9.25 -12.00 12.29
C ALA A 81 8.45 -13.20 11.75
N PHE A 82 7.26 -12.97 11.17
CA PHE A 82 6.48 -14.03 10.53
C PHE A 82 7.09 -14.54 9.23
N GLY A 83 8.09 -13.82 8.69
CA GLY A 83 8.79 -14.18 7.46
C GLY A 83 7.95 -13.97 6.21
N PRO A 84 8.51 -14.29 5.03
CA PRO A 84 7.78 -14.19 3.78
C PRO A 84 6.65 -15.23 3.71
N PRO A 85 5.60 -14.98 2.89
CA PRO A 85 4.58 -15.97 2.62
C PRO A 85 5.20 -17.29 2.13
N LYS A 86 4.79 -18.42 2.73
CA LYS A 86 5.29 -19.75 2.35
C LYS A 86 4.82 -20.19 0.96
N ASP A 87 3.70 -19.64 0.49
CA ASP A 87 3.09 -19.97 -0.80
C ASP A 87 2.92 -18.72 -1.66
N THR A 88 3.63 -18.69 -2.78
CA THR A 88 3.64 -17.61 -3.78
C THR A 88 2.69 -17.86 -4.95
N SER A 89 1.90 -18.95 -4.93
CA SER A 89 0.88 -19.16 -5.93
C SER A 89 -0.25 -18.12 -5.80
N SER A 90 -0.75 -17.64 -6.93
CA SER A 90 -1.92 -16.76 -7.00
C SER A 90 -1.81 -15.46 -6.18
N VAL A 91 -0.59 -14.92 -6.01
CA VAL A 91 -0.32 -13.70 -5.22
C VAL A 91 -1.21 -12.53 -5.63
N ALA A 92 -1.42 -12.32 -6.94
CA ALA A 92 -2.29 -11.25 -7.42
C ALA A 92 -3.74 -11.40 -6.92
N THR A 93 -4.28 -12.63 -6.94
CA THR A 93 -5.64 -12.90 -6.45
C THR A 93 -5.73 -12.77 -4.93
N LYS A 94 -4.76 -13.31 -4.19
CA LYS A 94 -4.69 -13.18 -2.73
C LYS A 94 -4.60 -11.71 -2.29
N THR A 95 -3.75 -10.93 -2.95
CA THR A 95 -3.57 -9.49 -2.68
C THR A 95 -4.84 -8.70 -2.98
N ARG A 96 -5.48 -8.94 -4.15
CA ARG A 96 -6.77 -8.29 -4.48
C ARG A 96 -7.86 -8.62 -3.47
N LYS A 97 -7.93 -9.88 -3.03
CA LYS A 97 -8.88 -10.32 -2.01
C LYS A 97 -8.61 -9.60 -0.69
N GLU A 98 -7.36 -9.58 -0.22
CA GLU A 98 -6.98 -8.89 1.01
C GLU A 98 -7.31 -7.40 0.97
N ILE A 99 -6.96 -6.70 -0.11
CA ILE A 99 -7.31 -5.28 -0.29
C ILE A 99 -8.84 -5.11 -0.29
N SER A 100 -9.58 -5.96 -0.99
CA SER A 100 -11.05 -5.90 -1.02
C SER A 100 -11.66 -6.13 0.37
N ASP A 101 -11.09 -7.03 1.17
CA ASP A 101 -11.58 -7.35 2.51
C ASP A 101 -11.29 -6.20 3.49
N LEU A 102 -10.12 -5.55 3.35
CA LEU A 102 -9.67 -4.45 4.21
C LEU A 102 -10.27 -3.08 3.84
N TRP A 103 -10.66 -2.87 2.59
CA TRP A 103 -11.15 -1.57 2.10
C TRP A 103 -12.68 -1.57 1.88
N ARG A 104 -13.40 -2.47 2.56
CA ARG A 104 -14.86 -2.54 2.48
C ARG A 104 -15.54 -1.79 3.62
N PHE A 105 -16.65 -1.13 3.30
CA PHE A 105 -17.63 -0.76 4.31
C PHE A 105 -18.19 -2.03 4.95
N ILE A 106 -18.17 -2.11 6.28
CA ILE A 106 -18.78 -3.24 6.98
C ILE A 106 -20.14 -2.71 7.42
N GLU A 107 -21.20 -3.24 6.82
CA GLU A 107 -22.55 -2.95 7.28
C GLU A 107 -22.75 -3.58 8.66
N ASP A 108 -23.39 -2.85 9.58
CA ASP A 108 -23.70 -3.33 10.94
C ASP A 108 -24.53 -4.64 10.91
N SER A 109 -25.25 -4.90 9.81
CA SER A 109 -26.02 -6.12 9.55
C SER A 109 -25.18 -7.41 9.43
N LEU A 110 -23.86 -7.30 9.27
CA LEU A 110 -22.94 -8.44 9.18
C LEU A 110 -22.29 -8.83 10.51
N ILE A 111 -22.60 -8.11 11.59
CA ILE A 111 -22.25 -8.49 12.95
C ILE A 111 -23.24 -9.59 13.35
N VAL A 112 -22.88 -10.84 13.09
CA VAL A 112 -23.66 -11.98 13.56
C VAL A 112 -23.37 -12.13 15.05
N GLU A 113 -24.34 -11.85 15.91
CA GLU A 113 -24.31 -12.30 17.31
C GLU A 113 -24.55 -13.82 17.31
N GLU A 114 -23.51 -14.63 17.09
CA GLU A 114 -23.58 -16.06 17.41
C GLU A 114 -23.50 -16.21 18.94
N ASP A 115 -24.65 -16.09 19.60
CA ASP A 115 -24.81 -16.42 21.03
C ASP A 115 -24.79 -17.95 21.21
N ASP A 116 -23.59 -18.53 21.37
CA ASP A 116 -23.42 -19.90 21.89
C ASP A 116 -23.29 -19.93 23.43
N GLY A 117 -23.66 -18.85 24.15
CA GLY A 117 -23.70 -18.83 25.61
C GLY A 117 -22.38 -19.16 26.33
N LYS A 118 -21.27 -19.28 25.61
CA LYS A 118 -19.92 -19.52 26.13
C LYS A 118 -19.03 -18.35 25.73
N GLN A 119 -18.79 -17.46 26.69
CA GLN A 119 -17.71 -16.47 26.57
C GLN A 119 -16.39 -17.22 26.31
N ASN A 120 -15.89 -17.09 25.08
CA ASN A 120 -14.56 -17.50 24.71
C ASN A 120 -13.81 -16.23 24.35
N GLU A 121 -12.85 -15.82 25.19
CA GLU A 121 -12.03 -14.62 24.98
C GLU A 121 -11.41 -14.57 23.56
N TRP A 122 -11.13 -15.73 22.97
CA TRP A 122 -10.66 -15.84 21.59
C TRP A 122 -11.72 -15.57 20.54
N GLY A 123 -12.97 -15.97 20.80
CA GLY A 123 -14.12 -15.67 19.93
C GLY A 123 -14.34 -14.17 19.85
N ASP A 124 -14.39 -13.51 21.00
CA ASP A 124 -14.57 -12.06 21.11
C ASP A 124 -13.46 -11.29 20.36
N PHE A 125 -12.20 -11.74 20.51
CA PHE A 125 -11.07 -11.17 19.76
C PHE A 125 -11.23 -11.35 18.24
N VAL A 126 -11.61 -12.55 17.78
CA VAL A 126 -11.79 -12.83 16.34
C VAL A 126 -12.91 -11.97 15.76
N ASP A 127 -14.03 -11.82 16.46
CA ASP A 127 -15.15 -11.00 16.01
C ASP A 127 -14.81 -9.52 16.01
N ARG A 128 -14.02 -9.07 16.99
CA ARG A 128 -13.44 -7.74 16.98
C ARG A 128 -12.50 -7.53 15.79
N ALA A 129 -11.59 -8.46 15.53
CA ALA A 129 -10.62 -8.35 14.44
C ALA A 129 -11.28 -8.24 13.05
N LYS A 130 -12.49 -8.81 12.87
CA LYS A 130 -13.28 -8.66 11.63
C LYS A 130 -13.75 -7.22 11.39
N THR A 131 -13.92 -6.41 12.44
CA THR A 131 -14.66 -5.13 12.38
C THR A 131 -13.89 -3.92 12.89
N HIS A 132 -12.89 -4.13 13.75
CA HIS A 132 -12.11 -3.10 14.43
C HIS A 132 -10.63 -3.24 14.09
N TYR A 133 -10.27 -2.87 12.87
CA TYR A 133 -8.88 -2.85 12.44
C TYR A 133 -8.46 -1.47 11.95
N LEU A 134 -7.17 -1.21 12.03
CA LEU A 134 -6.49 -0.07 11.44
C LEU A 134 -5.41 -0.59 10.49
N THR A 135 -5.45 -0.15 9.24
CA THR A 135 -4.40 -0.41 8.26
C THR A 135 -3.57 0.86 8.04
N VAL A 136 -2.27 0.77 8.26
CA VAL A 136 -1.33 1.84 7.88
C VAL A 136 -0.50 1.34 6.72
N SER A 137 -0.53 2.05 5.59
CA SER A 137 0.15 1.60 4.38
C SER A 137 0.84 2.75 3.66
N MET A 138 1.74 2.42 2.74
CA MET A 138 2.42 3.42 1.94
C MET A 138 2.91 2.85 0.60
N MET A 139 3.10 3.73 -0.39
CA MET A 139 3.65 3.34 -1.68
C MET A 139 4.65 4.39 -2.19
N ALA A 140 5.92 4.02 -2.36
CA ALA A 140 6.96 4.93 -2.83
C ALA A 140 7.07 4.86 -4.36
N PHE A 141 6.39 5.74 -5.12
CA PHE A 141 6.54 5.76 -6.59
C PHE A 141 7.96 6.17 -7.02
N GLN A 142 8.33 5.78 -8.24
CA GLN A 142 9.65 6.05 -8.81
C GLN A 142 9.64 7.27 -9.72
N ASP A 143 10.74 8.01 -9.70
CA ASP A 143 11.04 9.13 -10.58
C ASP A 143 12.41 8.98 -11.25
N ALA A 144 12.83 9.99 -12.02
CA ALA A 144 14.07 9.96 -12.80
C ALA A 144 15.34 9.71 -11.96
N TRP A 145 15.32 10.01 -10.66
CA TRP A 145 16.47 9.88 -9.77
C TRP A 145 16.43 8.61 -8.92
N THR A 146 15.25 8.00 -8.77
CA THR A 146 15.01 6.81 -7.93
C THR A 146 14.61 5.58 -8.74
N SER A 147 14.78 5.65 -10.07
CA SER A 147 14.40 4.58 -10.99
C SER A 147 15.26 3.34 -10.79
N GLU A 148 14.61 2.19 -10.72
CA GLU A 148 15.22 0.90 -10.40
C GLU A 148 14.54 -0.15 -11.28
N THR A 149 15.29 -0.76 -12.19
CA THR A 149 14.71 -1.58 -13.27
C THR A 149 13.98 -2.81 -12.75
N GLU A 150 14.45 -3.40 -11.65
CA GLU A 150 13.81 -4.57 -11.03
C GLU A 150 12.42 -4.24 -10.47
N ARG A 151 12.20 -3.01 -9.99
CA ARG A 151 10.89 -2.55 -9.53
C ARG A 151 9.91 -2.40 -10.71
N PHE A 152 10.39 -1.99 -11.89
CA PHE A 152 9.57 -1.97 -13.10
C PHE A 152 9.23 -3.37 -13.60
N ARG A 153 10.20 -4.29 -13.60
CA ARG A 153 10.00 -5.70 -14.02
C ARG A 153 8.99 -6.44 -13.13
N ASN A 154 9.02 -6.16 -11.83
CA ASN A 154 8.15 -6.78 -10.83
C ASN A 154 6.95 -5.88 -10.45
N CYS A 155 6.61 -4.89 -11.28
CA CYS A 155 5.47 -4.03 -11.00
C CYS A 155 4.18 -4.82 -11.21
N CYS A 156 3.23 -4.71 -10.28
CA CYS A 156 1.91 -5.31 -10.45
C CYS A 156 0.80 -4.29 -10.71
N ILE A 157 1.16 -3.01 -10.88
CA ILE A 157 0.25 -1.91 -11.19
C ILE A 157 0.61 -1.36 -12.56
N HIS A 158 -0.31 -1.47 -13.51
CA HIS A 158 -0.05 -1.12 -14.90
C HIS A 158 -1.07 -0.13 -15.43
N THR A 159 -0.62 0.76 -16.29
CA THR A 159 -1.48 1.48 -17.21
C THR A 159 -1.73 0.60 -18.43
N VAL A 160 -3.00 0.39 -18.75
CA VAL A 160 -3.42 -0.25 -20.00
C VAL A 160 -3.48 0.82 -21.07
N THR A 161 -2.67 0.69 -22.11
CA THR A 161 -2.67 1.62 -23.25
C THR A 161 -3.78 1.27 -24.25
N PRO A 162 -4.20 2.21 -25.13
CA PRO A 162 -5.22 1.93 -26.15
C PRO A 162 -4.86 0.80 -27.12
N ASP A 163 -3.57 0.54 -27.37
CA ASP A 163 -3.11 -0.63 -28.16
C ASP A 163 -2.97 -1.92 -27.33
N GLY A 164 -3.51 -1.94 -26.11
CA GLY A 164 -3.59 -3.13 -25.27
C GLY A 164 -2.29 -3.51 -24.56
N LYS A 165 -1.27 -2.65 -24.56
CA LYS A 165 -0.03 -2.90 -23.80
C LYS A 165 -0.23 -2.60 -22.33
N LEU A 166 0.45 -3.38 -21.49
CA LEU A 166 0.55 -3.14 -20.06
C LEU A 166 1.90 -2.49 -19.77
N ILE A 167 1.87 -1.23 -19.34
CA ILE A 167 3.08 -0.48 -18.99
C ILE A 167 3.08 -0.25 -17.48
N PRO A 168 4.17 -0.58 -16.75
CA PRO A 168 4.26 -0.31 -15.31
C PRO A 168 3.91 1.14 -14.97
N PHE A 169 3.12 1.37 -13.92
CA PHE A 169 2.55 2.68 -13.62
C PHE A 169 3.59 3.79 -13.52
N CYS A 170 4.67 3.57 -12.76
CA CYS A 170 5.74 4.55 -12.63
C CYS A 170 6.41 4.81 -13.99
N LEU A 171 6.73 3.75 -14.73
CA LEU A 171 7.38 3.85 -16.05
C LEU A 171 6.50 4.57 -17.08
N PHE A 172 5.18 4.41 -17.03
CA PHE A 172 4.26 5.15 -17.89
C PHE A 172 4.31 6.65 -17.61
N ASN A 173 4.37 7.04 -16.33
CA ASN A 173 4.27 8.42 -15.87
C ASN A 173 5.60 9.18 -15.77
N ILE A 174 6.72 8.47 -15.68
CA ILE A 174 8.05 9.06 -15.50
C ILE A 174 8.41 9.99 -16.66
N ASN A 175 9.06 11.10 -16.30
CA ASN A 175 9.73 12.01 -17.22
C ASN A 175 11.24 11.94 -16.98
N SER A 176 12.04 12.33 -17.98
CA SER A 176 13.47 12.59 -17.79
C SER A 176 13.66 13.85 -16.94
N MET A 177 14.91 14.13 -16.55
CA MET A 177 15.26 15.35 -15.81
C MET A 177 14.93 16.62 -16.62
N GLU A 178 14.86 16.52 -17.94
CA GLU A 178 14.46 17.60 -18.86
C GLU A 178 12.93 17.65 -19.09
N GLY A 179 12.14 16.84 -18.37
CA GLY A 179 10.69 16.82 -18.45
C GLY A 179 10.11 16.00 -19.61
N LYS A 180 10.93 15.25 -20.35
CA LYS A 180 10.46 14.42 -21.47
C LYS A 180 9.90 13.09 -20.95
N THR A 181 8.62 12.81 -21.20
CA THR A 181 8.03 11.51 -20.84
C THR A 181 8.45 10.41 -21.81
N LEU A 182 8.56 9.18 -21.32
CA LEU A 182 8.87 8.02 -22.16
C LEU A 182 7.65 7.52 -22.95
N TYR A 183 6.49 7.34 -22.30
CA TYR A 183 5.30 6.76 -22.94
C TYR A 183 4.10 7.70 -22.98
N ARG A 184 3.81 8.41 -21.88
CA ARG A 184 2.54 9.12 -21.68
C ARG A 184 2.15 10.07 -22.82
N HIS A 185 3.03 11.02 -23.19
CA HIS A 185 2.71 11.99 -24.24
C HIS A 185 2.61 11.35 -25.62
N GLU A 186 3.51 10.42 -25.97
CA GLU A 186 3.47 9.75 -27.28
C GLU A 186 2.19 8.92 -27.43
N MET A 187 1.83 8.16 -26.40
CA MET A 187 0.60 7.36 -26.40
C MET A 187 -0.63 8.24 -26.52
N TRP A 188 -0.71 9.33 -25.75
CA TRP A 188 -1.89 10.19 -25.81
C TRP A 188 -1.95 11.03 -27.08
N ALA A 189 -0.84 11.53 -27.61
CA ALA A 189 -0.84 12.21 -28.90
C ALA A 189 -1.30 11.30 -30.05
N LYS A 190 -0.87 10.04 -30.04
CA LYS A 190 -1.26 9.05 -31.07
C LYS A 190 -2.75 8.70 -31.04
N TYR A 191 -3.36 8.67 -29.86
CA TYR A 191 -4.75 8.23 -29.69
C TYR A 191 -5.73 9.35 -29.32
N SER A 192 -5.28 10.61 -29.22
CA SER A 192 -6.13 11.77 -28.89
C SER A 192 -7.01 12.23 -30.05
N GLU A 193 -6.67 11.91 -31.30
CA GLU A 193 -7.41 12.37 -32.49
C GLU A 193 -8.76 11.66 -32.73
N ASN A 194 -9.13 10.69 -31.89
CA ASN A 194 -10.40 9.94 -31.98
C ASN A 194 -11.40 10.28 -30.85
N ARG A 195 -11.36 11.49 -30.29
CA ARG A 195 -12.37 11.99 -29.33
C ARG A 195 -12.83 13.40 -29.66
#